data_AF-A0A959FU39-F1
#
_entry.id   AF-A0A959FU39-F1
#
_cell.length_a   1.000
_cell.length_b   1.000
_cell.length_c   1.000
_cell.angle_alpha   90.00
_cell.angle_beta   90.00
_cell.angle_gamma   90.00
#
_symmetry.space_group_name_H-M   'P 1'
#
loop_
_entity.id
_entity.type
_entity.pdbx_description
1 polymer ?
#
loop_
_entity_poly.entity_id
_entity_poly.type
_entity_poly.pdbx_seq_one_letter_code
_entity_poly.pdbx_strand_id
1 'polypeptide(L)' 'QKVDGVFDLLPEACRQVLKMWTLGYSMREIAANAGYKSDGVVRKKKRLCLVKLMQALQDQPDLLQQLLNE' A
#
# COMPACT_ATOMS: atom_id res chain seq x y z
N GLN A 1 -12.13 8.57 -5.93
CA GLN A 1 -11.10 7.86 -6.72
C GLN A 1 -9.79 8.67 -6.71
N LYS A 2 -9.20 8.90 -5.52
CA LYS A 2 -7.96 9.69 -5.33
C LYS A 2 -6.88 8.97 -4.49
N VAL A 3 -7.20 7.80 -3.95
CA VAL A 3 -6.27 6.99 -3.14
C VAL A 3 -5.12 6.43 -3.98
N ASP A 4 -5.31 6.31 -5.29
CA ASP A 4 -4.29 5.77 -6.20
C ASP A 4 -2.99 6.58 -6.23
N GLY A 5 -3.08 7.92 -6.20
CA GLY A 5 -1.90 8.79 -6.25
C GLY A 5 -1.03 8.70 -4.99
N VAL A 6 -1.62 8.32 -3.85
CA VAL A 6 -0.88 8.17 -2.59
C VAL A 6 0.12 7.02 -2.66
N PHE A 7 -0.21 5.98 -3.44
CA PHE A 7 0.67 4.85 -3.59
C PHE A 7 1.80 5.12 -4.59
N ASP A 8 1.76 6.20 -5.37
CA ASP A 8 2.83 6.54 -6.33
C ASP A 8 4.16 6.87 -5.62
N LEU A 9 4.09 7.27 -4.35
CA LEU A 9 5.25 7.48 -3.47
C LEU A 9 5.93 6.18 -3.01
N LEU A 10 5.30 5.02 -3.24
CA LEU A 10 5.79 3.74 -2.74
C LEU A 10 6.56 2.95 -3.81
N PRO A 11 7.44 2.02 -3.42
CA PRO A 11 7.97 1.04 -4.36
C PRO A 11 6.86 0.20 -5.00
N GLU A 12 7.08 -0.28 -6.22
CA GLU A 12 6.09 -1.04 -7.01
C GLU A 12 5.49 -2.23 -6.24
N ALA A 13 6.34 -2.99 -5.56
CA ALA A 13 5.90 -4.13 -4.75
C ALA A 13 4.94 -3.72 -3.61
N CYS A 14 5.05 -2.48 -3.10
CA CYS A 14 4.13 -1.95 -2.10
C CYS A 14 2.85 -1.42 -2.72
N ARG A 15 2.92 -0.72 -3.86
CA ARG A 15 1.75 -0.33 -4.65
C ARG A 15 0.85 -1.53 -4.91
N GLN A 16 1.42 -2.60 -5.45
CA GLN A 16 0.67 -3.77 -5.87
C GLN A 16 -0.04 -4.45 -4.69
N VAL A 17 0.66 -4.63 -3.56
CA VAL A 17 0.09 -5.25 -2.34
C VAL A 17 -1.00 -4.37 -1.73
N LEU A 18 -0.78 -3.07 -1.61
CA LEU A 18 -1.76 -2.17 -0.99
C LEU A 18 -2.99 -1.98 -1.88
N LYS A 19 -2.84 -1.80 -3.20
CA LYS A 19 -3.96 -1.69 -4.15
C LYS A 19 -4.86 -2.92 -4.10
N MET A 20 -4.31 -4.12 -4.22
CA MET A 20 -5.11 -5.34 -4.15
C MET A 20 -5.78 -5.51 -2.78
N TRP A 21 -5.09 -5.17 -1.70
CA TRP A 21 -5.69 -5.21 -0.37
C TRP A 21 -6.85 -4.22 -0.23
N THR A 22 -6.73 -2.99 -0.73
CA THR A 22 -7.83 -2.00 -0.72
C THR A 22 -9.01 -2.41 -1.59
N LEU A 23 -8.77 -3.21 -2.64
CA LEU A 23 -9.80 -3.81 -3.48
C LEU A 23 -10.46 -5.05 -2.84
N GLY A 24 -10.06 -5.45 -1.63
CA GLY A 24 -10.67 -6.54 -0.88
C GLY A 24 -10.09 -7.93 -1.15
N TYR A 25 -9.00 -8.04 -1.90
CA TYR A 25 -8.36 -9.33 -2.18
C TYR A 25 -7.85 -9.96 -0.87
N SER A 26 -8.03 -11.27 -0.72
CA SER A 26 -7.46 -12.02 0.39
C SER A 26 -5.93 -12.07 0.29
N MET A 27 -5.25 -12.28 1.42
CA MET A 27 -3.78 -12.39 1.44
C MET A 27 -3.26 -13.54 0.57
N ARG A 28 -4.06 -14.59 0.38
CA ARG A 28 -3.74 -15.73 -0.48
C ARG A 28 -3.83 -15.34 -1.96
N GLU A 29 -4.89 -14.63 -2.36
CA GLU A 29 -5.04 -14.11 -3.72
C GLU A 29 -3.95 -13.10 -4.05
N ILE A 30 -3.64 -12.19 -3.13
CA ILE A 30 -2.53 -11.23 -3.30
C ILE A 30 -1.20 -11.98 -3.46
N ALA A 31 -0.97 -13.05 -2.70
CA ALA A 31 0.26 -13.84 -2.81
C ALA A 31 0.39 -14.47 -4.21
N ALA A 32 -0.69 -15.06 -4.71
CA ALA A 32 -0.72 -15.64 -6.05
C ALA A 32 -0.53 -14.59 -7.15
N ASN A 33 -1.18 -13.43 -7.05
CA ASN A 33 -1.12 -12.38 -8.06
C ASN A 33 0.20 -11.59 -8.07
N ALA A 34 0.84 -11.43 -6.91
CA ALA A 34 2.11 -10.69 -6.78
C ALA A 34 3.35 -11.60 -6.66
N GLY A 35 3.21 -12.91 -6.86
CA GLY A 35 4.33 -13.86 -6.88
C GLY A 35 5.01 -14.08 -5.53
N TYR A 36 4.28 -13.92 -4.42
CA TYR A 36 4.81 -14.19 -3.08
C TYR A 36 4.63 -15.66 -2.67
N LYS A 37 5.60 -16.19 -1.92
CA LYS A 37 5.63 -17.60 -1.49
C LYS A 37 4.45 -18.02 -0.61
N SER A 38 3.88 -17.10 0.17
CA SER A 38 2.75 -17.39 1.06
C SER A 38 2.00 -16.13 1.46
N ASP A 39 0.78 -16.31 1.98
CA ASP A 39 -0.04 -15.26 2.54
C ASP A 39 0.63 -14.59 3.77
N GLY A 40 1.42 -15.34 4.55
CA GLY A 40 2.22 -14.80 5.64
C GLY A 40 3.27 -13.78 5.17
N VAL A 41 3.89 -13.99 4.01
CA VAL A 41 4.81 -13.01 3.40
C VAL A 41 4.06 -11.75 3.01
N VAL A 42 2.87 -11.89 2.42
CA VAL A 42 2.03 -10.74 2.06
C VAL A 42 1.62 -9.93 3.28
N ARG A 43 1.22 -10.56 4.40
CA ARG A 43 0.86 -9.84 5.63
C ARG A 43 2.02 -9.01 6.16
N LYS A 44 3.23 -9.58 6.20
CA LYS A 44 4.45 -8.87 6.60
C LYS A 44 4.75 -7.71 5.64
N LYS A 45 4.65 -7.96 4.33
CA LYS A 45 4.88 -6.95 3.30
C LYS A 45 3.87 -5.81 3.40
N LYS A 46 2.58 -6.10 3.54
CA LYS A 46 1.52 -5.10 3.76
C LYS A 46 1.83 -4.21 4.95
N ARG A 47 2.17 -4.77 6.11
CA ARG A 47 2.52 -3.98 7.31
C ARG A 47 3.70 -3.06 7.04
N LEU A 48 4.76 -3.58 6.41
CA LEU A 48 5.92 -2.78 6.03
C LEU A 48 5.54 -1.63 5.07
N CYS A 49 4.70 -1.92 4.07
CA CYS A 49 4.28 -0.93 3.09
C CYS A 49 3.40 0.16 3.70
N LEU A 50 2.53 -0.17 4.67
CA LEU A 50 1.78 0.84 5.43
C LEU A 50 2.69 1.76 6.23
N VAL A 51 3.69 1.21 6.92
CA VAL A 51 4.68 2.02 7.65
C VAL A 51 5.42 2.96 6.70
N LYS A 52 5.88 2.45 5.55
CA LYS A 52 6.54 3.28 4.52
C LYS A 52 5.64 4.37 3.97
N LEU A 53 4.35 4.07 3.80
CA LEU A 53 3.38 5.07 3.33
C LEU A 53 3.21 6.18 4.36
N MET A 54 3.08 5.84 5.64
CA MET A 54 3.00 6.83 6.71
C MET A 54 4.26 7.70 6.77
N GLN A 55 5.45 7.11 6.61
CA GLN A 55 6.71 7.86 6.55
C GLN A 55 6.75 8.81 5.34
N ALA A 56 6.41 8.32 4.15
CA ALA A 56 6.38 9.15 2.95
C ALA A 56 5.40 10.34 3.06
N LEU A 57 4.27 10.13 3.75
CA LEU A 57 3.30 11.20 4.03
C LEU A 57 3.79 12.19 5.09
N GLN A 58 4.56 11.74 6.09
CA GLN A 58 5.17 12.63 7.07
C GLN A 58 6.23 13.53 6.45
N ASP A 59 6.96 13.03 5.46
CA ASP A 59 7.95 13.80 4.70
C ASP A 59 7.31 14.81 3.72
N GLN A 60 5.99 14.72 3.49
CA GLN A 60 5.23 15.59 2.58
C GLN A 60 3.96 16.12 3.27
N PRO A 61 4.10 17.05 4.24
CA PRO A 61 2.96 17.54 5.03
C PRO A 61 1.87 18.20 4.18
N ASP A 62 2.23 18.88 3.08
CA ASP A 62 1.26 19.48 2.15
C ASP A 62 0.36 18.44 1.49
N LEU A 63 0.94 17.30 1.08
CA LEU A 63 0.19 16.20 0.50
C LEU A 63 -0.74 15.56 1.55
N LEU A 64 -0.26 15.41 2.79
CA LEU A 64 -1.08 14.90 3.88
C LEU A 64 -2.28 15.82 4.17
N GLN A 65 -2.08 17.15 4.17
CA GLN A 65 -3.19 18.09 4.33
C GLN A 65 -4.20 18.02 3.19
N GLN A 66 -3.75 17.85 1.94
CA GLN A 66 -4.64 17.66 0.79
C GLN A 66 -5.51 16.41 0.92
N LEU A 67 -5.00 15.35 1.54
CA LEU A 67 -5.74 14.09 1.75
C LEU A 67 -6.71 14.13 2.94
N LEU A 68 -6.43 14.96 3.96
CA LEU A 68 -7.26 15.05 5.18
C LEU A 68 -8.44 16.03 5.04
N ASN A 69 -8.39 16.93 4.07
CA ASN A 69 -9.41 17.97 3.87
C ASN A 69 -10.52 17.55 2.87
N GLU A 70 -10.67 16.26 2.57
CA GLU A 70 -11.75 15.69 1.75
C GLU A 70 -12.69 14.79 2.54
#